data_AF-A0A2H0SJH4-F1
#
_entry.id   AF-A0A2H0SJH4-F1
#
_cell.length_a   1.000
_cell.length_b   1.000
_cell.length_c   1.000
_cell.angle_alpha   90.00
_cell.angle_beta   90.00
_cell.angle_gamma   90.00
#
_symmetry.space_group_name_H-M   'P 1'
#
loop_
_entity.id
_entity.type
_entity.pdbx_description
1 polymer ?
#
loop_
_entity_poly.entity_id
_entity_poly.type
_entity_poly.pdbx_seq_one_letter_code
_entity_poly.pdbx_strand_id
1 'polypeptide(L)'
;MNILSEIRKVSDLKDILFDKSFLKNTPNFIVYKVTRGISHKNGLRYDETVILPKLLGKEFPKTKGHEHPKKCIELIKVLKGKAIFLLQKDEKDIIKDIYFIKAKAGQCLISPA
;
A
#
# COMPACT_ATOMS: atom_id res chain seq x y z
N MET A 1 2.28 -0.32 24.65
CA MET A 1 2.27 -0.17 23.17
C MET A 1 1.02 -0.83 22.64
N ASN A 2 0.17 -0.12 21.90
CA ASN A 2 -1.00 -0.72 21.24
C ASN A 2 -0.59 -1.13 19.82
N ILE A 3 -0.46 -2.43 19.60
CA ILE A 3 -0.29 -2.99 18.26
C ILE A 3 -1.68 -2.97 17.60
N LEU A 4 -1.84 -2.17 16.55
CA LEU A 4 -3.08 -2.13 15.78
C LEU A 4 -2.92 -2.96 14.52
N SER A 5 -3.77 -3.99 14.35
CA SER A 5 -3.86 -4.74 13.09
C SER A 5 -5.10 -4.32 12.33
N GLU A 6 -4.90 -3.83 11.12
CA GLU A 6 -5.95 -3.46 10.19
C GLU A 6 -5.99 -4.47 9.04
N ILE A 7 -7.17 -4.98 8.74
CA ILE A 7 -7.42 -5.86 7.60
C ILE A 7 -8.16 -5.05 6.54
N ARG A 8 -7.75 -5.22 5.28
CA ARG A 8 -8.40 -4.60 4.13
C ARG A 8 -8.86 -5.67 3.18
N LYS A 9 -10.18 -5.75 2.99
CA LYS A 9 -10.85 -6.67 2.08
C LYS A 9 -11.12 -6.02 0.73
N VAL A 10 -11.51 -6.82 -0.26
CA VAL A 10 -11.84 -6.32 -1.61
C VAL A 10 -12.90 -5.23 -1.58
N SER A 11 -13.91 -5.36 -0.71
CA SER A 11 -14.96 -4.35 -0.53
C SER A 11 -14.42 -2.97 -0.16
N ASP A 12 -13.30 -2.90 0.56
CA ASP A 12 -12.71 -1.66 1.05
C ASP A 12 -11.95 -0.91 -0.05
N LEU A 13 -11.71 -1.57 -1.19
CA LEU A 13 -11.01 -1.05 -2.36
C LEU A 13 -11.95 -0.78 -3.54
N LYS A 14 -13.26 -1.00 -3.39
CA LYS A 14 -14.25 -0.95 -4.50
C LYS A 14 -14.18 0.32 -5.35
N ASP A 15 -13.88 1.45 -4.73
CA ASP A 15 -13.89 2.76 -5.40
C ASP A 15 -12.63 2.99 -6.24
N ILE A 16 -11.56 2.22 -6.00
CA ILE A 16 -10.26 2.32 -6.68
C ILE A 16 -9.95 1.10 -7.56
N LEU A 17 -10.93 0.23 -7.82
CA LEU A 17 -10.79 -0.86 -8.77
C LEU A 17 -10.99 -0.37 -10.19
N PHE A 18 -10.09 -0.78 -11.09
CA PHE A 18 -10.23 -0.56 -12.52
C PHE A 18 -11.42 -1.35 -13.07
N ASP A 19 -11.45 -2.66 -12.82
CA ASP A 19 -12.56 -3.52 -13.23
C ASP A 19 -13.57 -3.68 -12.08
N LYS A 20 -14.56 -2.78 -12.01
CA LYS A 20 -15.63 -2.87 -11.00
C LYS A 20 -16.55 -4.07 -11.21
N SER A 21 -16.62 -4.63 -12.42
CA SER A 21 -17.47 -5.79 -12.72
C SER A 21 -16.98 -7.06 -12.01
N PHE A 22 -15.67 -7.13 -11.74
CA PHE A 22 -15.03 -8.16 -10.91
C PHE A 22 -15.77 -8.40 -9.59
N LEU A 23 -16.33 -7.35 -8.98
CA LEU A 23 -17.00 -7.45 -7.68
C LEU A 23 -18.29 -8.28 -7.70
N LYS A 24 -18.96 -8.41 -8.85
CA LYS A 24 -20.28 -9.06 -8.93
C LYS A 24 -20.25 -10.54 -8.52
N ASN A 25 -19.16 -11.22 -8.87
CA ASN A 25 -19.01 -12.67 -8.67
C ASN A 25 -17.84 -13.02 -7.73
N THR A 26 -17.33 -12.04 -6.98
CA THR A 26 -16.11 -12.21 -6.17
C THR A 26 -16.45 -12.23 -4.68
N PRO A 27 -16.03 -13.27 -3.92
CA PRO A 27 -16.18 -13.26 -2.47
C PRO A 27 -15.33 -12.14 -1.85
N ASN A 28 -15.79 -11.58 -0.73
CA ASN A 28 -15.08 -10.48 -0.07
C ASN A 28 -13.84 -10.95 0.71
N PHE A 29 -12.78 -11.31 -0.01
CA PHE A 29 -11.53 -11.82 0.55
C PHE A 29 -10.60 -10.71 1.05
N ILE A 30 -9.64 -11.08 1.90
CA ILE A 30 -8.60 -10.16 2.41
C ILE A 30 -7.58 -9.88 1.30
N VAL A 31 -7.31 -8.61 1.02
CA VAL A 31 -6.29 -8.19 0.04
C VAL A 31 -4.96 -7.94 0.73
N TYR A 32 -4.97 -7.19 1.83
CA TYR A 32 -3.77 -6.95 2.62
C TYR A 32 -4.09 -6.74 4.10
N LYS A 33 -3.07 -6.92 4.93
CA LYS A 33 -3.07 -6.63 6.36
C LYS A 33 -1.96 -5.64 6.67
N VAL A 34 -2.26 -4.65 7.49
CA VAL A 34 -1.27 -3.71 8.04
C VAL A 34 -1.21 -3.92 9.55
N THR A 35 -0.02 -4.13 10.09
CA THR A 35 0.21 -4.16 11.53
C THR A 35 1.08 -2.96 11.88
N ARG A 36 0.51 -2.02 12.63
CA ARG A 36 1.15 -0.74 12.96
C ARG A 36 1.86 -0.78 14.31
N GLY A 37 2.96 -0.06 14.40
CA GLY A 37 3.69 0.13 15.64
C GLY A 37 4.30 -1.16 16.20
N ILE A 38 4.74 -2.07 15.33
CA ILE A 38 5.41 -3.32 15.74
C ILE A 38 6.70 -3.07 16.50
N SER A 39 7.33 -1.91 16.25
CA SER A 39 8.50 -1.44 16.99
C SER A 39 8.58 0.08 16.92
N HIS A 40 9.24 0.68 17.92
CA HIS A 40 9.61 2.09 17.92
C HIS A 40 11.07 2.19 18.33
N LYS A 41 11.92 2.75 17.47
CA LYS A 41 13.37 2.89 17.73
C LYS A 41 13.88 4.19 17.11
N ASN A 42 14.67 4.96 17.87
CA ASN A 42 15.31 6.20 17.40
C ASN A 42 14.32 7.20 16.76
N GLY A 43 13.13 7.34 17.35
CA GLY A 43 12.07 8.21 16.82
C GLY A 43 11.33 7.66 15.59
N LEU A 44 11.67 6.48 15.10
CA LEU A 44 10.99 5.84 13.96
C LEU A 44 9.95 4.82 14.43
N ARG A 45 8.77 4.85 13.80
CA ARG A 45 7.73 3.83 13.92
C ARG A 45 7.92 2.80 12.81
N TYR A 46 7.82 1.52 13.18
CA TYR A 46 7.87 0.42 12.23
C TYR A 46 6.47 -0.17 12.09
N ASP A 47 6.00 -0.23 10.86
CA ASP A 47 4.76 -0.88 10.45
C ASP A 47 5.11 -2.04 9.51
N GLU A 48 4.31 -3.09 9.50
CA GLU A 48 4.41 -4.20 8.55
C GLU A 48 3.17 -4.25 7.67
N THR A 49 3.34 -4.43 6.36
CA THR A 49 2.25 -4.68 5.43
C THR A 49 2.45 -6.01 4.72
N VAL A 50 1.44 -6.88 4.77
CA VAL A 50 1.39 -8.14 4.03
C VAL A 50 0.31 -8.04 2.98
N ILE A 51 0.71 -8.08 1.70
CA ILE A 51 -0.20 -8.07 0.55
C ILE A 51 -0.31 -9.51 0.02
N LEU A 52 -1.53 -10.04 -0.07
CA LEU A 52 -1.77 -11.42 -0.52
C LEU A 52 -1.71 -11.50 -2.05
N PRO A 53 -1.10 -12.55 -2.64
CA PRO A 53 -0.84 -12.65 -4.08
C PRO A 53 -2.09 -13.11 -4.85
N LYS A 54 -3.15 -12.29 -4.83
CA LYS A 54 -4.40 -12.56 -5.56
C LYS A 54 -4.79 -11.36 -6.40
N LEU A 55 -5.02 -11.58 -7.70
CA LEU A 55 -5.43 -10.53 -8.61
C LEU A 55 -6.79 -9.94 -8.23
N LEU A 56 -6.95 -8.65 -8.50
CA LEU A 56 -8.19 -7.90 -8.39
C LEU A 56 -8.75 -7.72 -9.81
N GLY A 57 -9.40 -8.77 -10.33
CA GLY A 57 -9.79 -8.84 -11.74
C GLY A 57 -8.57 -8.83 -12.66
N LYS A 58 -8.33 -7.69 -13.31
CA LYS A 58 -7.20 -7.47 -14.24
C LYS A 58 -6.01 -6.75 -13.59
N GLU A 59 -6.09 -6.43 -12.30
CA GLU A 59 -5.07 -5.67 -11.57
C GLU A 59 -4.28 -6.54 -10.59
N PHE A 60 -3.02 -6.20 -10.36
CA PHE A 60 -2.26 -6.73 -9.23
C PHE A 60 -2.90 -6.31 -7.89
N PRO A 61 -2.75 -7.13 -6.82
CA PRO A 61 -3.18 -6.71 -5.49
C PRO A 61 -2.41 -5.45 -5.07
N LYS A 62 -3.13 -4.49 -4.51
CA LYS A 62 -2.61 -3.16 -4.17
C LYS A 62 -3.16 -2.67 -2.84
N THR A 63 -2.40 -1.79 -2.19
CA THR A 63 -2.90 -1.00 -1.05
C THR A 63 -3.88 0.07 -1.55
N LYS A 64 -4.68 0.65 -0.64
CA LYS A 64 -5.61 1.73 -1.02
C LYS A 64 -4.89 2.98 -1.55
N GLY A 65 -3.64 3.19 -1.10
CA GLY A 65 -2.95 4.45 -1.28
C GLY A 65 -3.44 5.48 -0.25
N HIS A 66 -2.63 6.51 -0.03
CA HIS A 66 -2.97 7.65 0.79
C HIS A 66 -2.04 8.81 0.47
N GLU A 67 -2.51 10.02 0.75
CA GLU A 67 -1.65 11.21 0.78
C GLU A 67 -0.88 11.24 2.09
N HIS A 68 0.38 11.65 2.01
CA HIS A 68 1.20 11.86 3.18
C HIS A 68 0.88 13.22 3.83
N PRO A 69 0.77 13.29 5.17
CA PRO A 69 0.83 14.57 5.86
C PRO A 69 2.12 15.31 5.52
N LYS A 70 2.07 16.64 5.49
CA LYS A 70 3.25 17.48 5.26
C LYS A 70 4.40 17.05 6.20
N LYS A 71 5.59 16.80 5.63
CA LYS A 71 6.82 16.35 6.31
C LYS A 71 6.86 14.87 6.74
N CYS A 72 5.97 14.02 6.22
CA CYS A 72 6.04 12.58 6.46
C CYS A 72 6.90 11.89 5.39
N ILE A 73 8.11 11.46 5.77
CA ILE A 73 8.99 10.65 4.92
C ILE A 73 8.86 9.19 5.36
N GLU A 74 8.64 8.30 4.41
CA GLU A 74 8.57 6.85 4.67
C GLU A 74 9.72 6.11 4.00
N LEU A 75 10.43 5.27 4.75
CA LEU A 75 11.36 4.29 4.20
C LEU A 75 10.68 2.93 4.17
N ILE A 76 10.41 2.40 2.97
CA ILE A 76 9.75 1.12 2.78
C ILE A 76 10.76 0.09 2.31
N LYS A 77 10.93 -1.01 3.06
CA LYS A 77 11.79 -2.14 2.70
C LYS A 77 10.96 -3.34 2.28
N VAL A 78 11.30 -3.94 1.13
CA VAL A 78 10.69 -5.21 0.73
C VAL A 78 11.35 -6.33 1.55
N LEU A 79 10.58 -6.94 2.45
CA LEU A 79 11.09 -8.07 3.27
C LEU A 79 11.04 -9.40 2.49
N LYS A 80 9.98 -9.62 1.70
CA LYS A 80 9.77 -10.83 0.91
C LYS A 80 9.04 -10.51 -0.39
N GLY A 81 9.32 -11.26 -1.46
CA GLY A 81 8.65 -11.13 -2.75
C GLY A 81 9.15 -9.97 -3.60
N LYS A 82 8.25 -9.41 -4.41
CA LYS A 82 8.49 -8.29 -5.33
C LYS A 82 7.32 -7.31 -5.24
N ALA A 83 7.60 -6.03 -5.38
CA ALA A 83 6.61 -4.97 -5.33
C ALA A 83 6.84 -3.95 -6.45
N ILE A 84 5.76 -3.30 -6.87
CA ILE A 84 5.80 -2.06 -7.62
C ILE A 84 5.29 -0.99 -6.69
N PHE A 85 6.13 0.00 -6.39
CA PHE A 85 5.70 1.21 -5.72
C PHE A 85 5.26 2.22 -6.77
N LEU A 86 4.02 2.70 -6.65
CA LEU A 86 3.47 3.75 -7.50
C LEU A 86 3.34 5.01 -6.64
N LEU A 87 4.02 6.07 -7.04
CA LEU A 87 3.97 7.38 -6.39
C LEU A 87 3.33 8.37 -7.34
N GLN A 88 2.52 9.27 -6.79
CA GLN A 88 1.85 10.32 -7.55
C GLN A 88 2.28 11.65 -6.95
N LYS A 89 2.73 12.57 -7.81
CA LYS A 89 2.97 13.95 -7.43
C LYS A 89 1.73 14.74 -7.78
N ASP A 90 1.09 15.32 -6.78
CA ASP A 90 -0.11 16.13 -6.93
C ASP A 90 0.14 17.61 -6.62
N GLU A 91 -0.71 18.47 -7.16
CA GLU A 91 -0.78 19.88 -6.81
C GLU A 91 -2.26 20.30 -6.86
N LYS A 92 -2.84 20.68 -5.71
CA LYS A 92 -4.25 21.08 -5.58
C LYS A 92 -5.19 20.04 -6.23
N ASP A 93 -5.06 18.78 -5.80
CA ASP A 93 -5.86 17.64 -6.28
C ASP A 93 -5.65 17.25 -7.75
N ILE A 94 -4.65 17.84 -8.43
CA ILE A 94 -4.29 17.49 -9.81
C ILE A 94 -2.99 16.70 -9.79
N ILE A 95 -3.02 15.46 -10.28
CA ILE A 95 -1.82 14.65 -10.48
C ILE A 95 -0.99 15.26 -11.62
N LYS A 96 0.22 15.72 -11.29
CA LYS A 96 1.18 16.32 -12.22
C LYS A 96 2.15 15.31 -12.80
N ASP A 97 2.51 14.28 -12.01
CA ASP A 97 3.47 13.27 -12.43
C ASP A 97 3.21 11.93 -11.72
N ILE A 98 3.68 10.85 -12.33
CA ILE A 98 3.55 9.48 -11.82
C ILE A 98 4.89 8.77 -11.94
N TYR A 99 5.37 8.26 -10.81
CA TYR A 99 6.60 7.48 -10.73
C TYR A 99 6.27 6.04 -10.36
N PHE A 100 6.97 5.08 -10.97
CA PHE A 100 6.91 3.70 -10.53
C PHE A 100 8.30 3.11 -10.31
N ILE A 101 8.44 2.33 -9.25
CA ILE A 101 9.70 1.69 -8.88
C ILE A 101 9.45 0.21 -8.62
N LYS A 102 10.18 -0.64 -9.32
CA LYS A 102 10.18 -2.09 -9.07
C LYS A 102 11.21 -2.41 -8.00
N ALA A 103 10.81 -3.13 -6.96
CA ALA A 103 11.69 -3.56 -5.89
C ALA A 103 11.50 -5.05 -5.58
N LYS A 104 12.57 -5.72 -5.18
CA LYS A 104 12.57 -7.10 -4.67
C LYS A 104 13.09 -7.15 -3.24
N ALA A 105 12.95 -8.30 -2.58
CA ALA A 105 13.44 -8.52 -1.23
C ALA A 105 14.86 -7.95 -1.00
N GLY A 106 15.02 -7.22 0.10
CA GLY A 106 16.25 -6.54 0.48
C GLY A 106 16.39 -5.11 -0.04
N GLN A 107 15.63 -4.72 -1.07
CA GLN A 107 15.64 -3.34 -1.60
C GLN A 107 14.67 -2.43 -0.85
N CYS A 108 14.98 -1.13 -0.87
CA CYS A 108 14.21 -0.09 -0.19
C CYS A 108 13.77 1.01 -1.16
N LEU A 109 12.69 1.68 -0.81
CA LEU A 109 12.22 2.94 -1.39
C LEU A 109 12.18 3.99 -0.28
N ILE A 110 12.57 5.22 -0.60
CA ILE A 110 12.22 6.40 0.20
C ILE A 110 11.07 7.09 -0.51
N SER A 111 9.91 7.16 0.14
CA SER A 111 8.80 8.01 -0.31
C SER A 111 9.03 9.40 0.27
N PRO A 112 9.22 10.43 -0.59
CA PRO A 112 9.38 11.80 -0.13
C PRO A 112 8.08 12.31 0.51
N ALA A 113 8.23 13.42 1.24
CA ALA A 113 7.13 14.19 1.81
C ALA A 113 6.52 15.15 0.78
#